data_AF-A0A1E5SL90-F1
#
_entry.id   AF-A0A1E5SL90-F1
#
_cell.length_a   1.000
_cell.length_b   1.000
_cell.length_c   1.000
_cell.angle_alpha   90.00
_cell.angle_beta   90.00
_cell.angle_gamma   90.00
#
_symmetry.space_group_name_H-M   'P 1'
#
loop_
_entity.id
_entity.type
_entity.pdbx_description
1 polymer ?
#
loop_
_entity_poly.entity_id
_entity_poly.type
_entity_poly.pdbx_seq_one_letter_code
_entity_poly.pdbx_strand_id
1 'polypeptide(L)'
;MKYSVPVLILFLFTLSCQKQDQSTVSTNAESDKTEVPLDTLLKNQLEYIRAEDQVLRMMLPDLNKRYSRGTEEQKVFRELIAKQDSLCEIKVRKILDDHGWVSSERIGYMANQTLWLVIQHAPLETQI
;
A
#
# COMPACT_ATOMS: atom_id res chain seq x y z
N MET A 1 10.77 6.32 56.01
CA MET A 1 9.56 6.06 56.83
C MET A 1 8.68 7.30 56.84
N LYS A 2 7.48 7.22 56.28
CA LYS A 2 6.17 7.60 56.87
C LYS A 2 5.14 7.78 55.74
N TYR A 3 4.09 6.98 55.84
CA TYR A 3 2.90 6.93 54.99
C TYR A 3 2.02 8.16 55.18
N SER A 4 1.22 8.52 54.16
CA SER A 4 -0.24 8.63 54.33
C SER A 4 -0.98 8.78 52.98
N VAL A 5 -2.03 7.98 52.82
CA VAL A 5 -3.05 7.95 51.75
C VAL A 5 -4.38 8.31 52.43
N PRO A 6 -5.52 8.53 51.74
CA PRO A 6 -5.92 9.52 50.75
C PRO A 6 -6.97 10.50 51.33
N VAL A 7 -7.42 11.51 50.59
CA VAL A 7 -8.70 12.19 50.87
C VAL A 7 -9.65 11.94 49.70
N LEU A 8 -10.56 11.01 49.93
CA LEU A 8 -11.73 10.70 49.11
C LEU A 8 -12.77 11.78 49.39
N ILE A 9 -12.96 12.74 48.46
CA ILE A 9 -14.12 13.62 48.50
C ILE A 9 -15.15 13.10 47.51
N LEU A 10 -16.11 12.39 48.08
CA LEU A 10 -17.38 12.02 47.46
C LEU A 10 -18.28 13.27 47.45
N PHE A 11 -18.47 13.90 46.28
CA PHE A 11 -19.57 14.85 46.08
C PHE A 11 -20.59 14.25 45.11
N LEU A 12 -21.61 13.64 45.69
CA LEU A 12 -22.91 13.38 45.06
C LEU A 12 -23.68 14.70 45.02
N PHE A 13 -23.92 15.26 43.84
CA PHE A 13 -24.99 16.24 43.64
C PHE A 13 -25.77 15.96 42.36
N THR A 14 -26.90 15.28 42.58
CA THR A 14 -28.24 15.49 42.01
C THR A 14 -28.40 15.71 40.51
N LEU A 15 -29.05 14.71 39.91
CA LEU A 15 -29.83 14.77 38.67
C LEU A 15 -30.67 16.06 38.56
N SER A 16 -30.45 16.83 37.50
CA SER A 16 -31.47 17.66 36.89
C SER A 16 -31.63 17.21 35.45
N CYS A 17 -32.81 16.65 35.16
CA CYS A 17 -33.22 16.21 33.84
C CYS A 17 -33.64 17.45 33.03
N GLN A 18 -32.86 17.83 32.02
CA GLN A 18 -33.35 18.67 30.94
C GLN A 18 -33.51 17.79 29.71
N LYS A 19 -34.77 17.48 29.41
CA LYS A 19 -35.19 16.80 28.19
C LYS A 19 -34.97 17.79 27.03
N GLN A 20 -33.85 17.65 26.33
CA GLN A 20 -33.61 18.36 25.09
C GLN A 20 -34.04 17.41 23.97
N ASP A 21 -35.15 17.75 23.32
CA ASP A 21 -35.69 16.99 22.18
C ASP A 21 -34.60 16.83 21.11
N GLN A 22 -34.05 15.63 21.01
CA GLN A 22 -33.38 15.17 19.81
C GLN A 22 -34.45 14.95 18.75
N SER A 23 -34.65 15.92 17.86
CA SER A 23 -35.09 15.59 16.51
C SER A 23 -33.95 14.80 15.87
N THR A 24 -33.99 13.49 16.01
CA THR A 24 -33.13 12.57 15.25
C THR A 24 -33.49 12.73 13.78
N VAL A 25 -32.77 13.61 13.09
CA VAL A 25 -32.56 13.43 11.66
C VAL A 25 -31.70 12.18 11.54
N SER A 26 -32.37 11.03 11.46
CA SER A 26 -31.77 9.81 10.96
C SER A 26 -31.49 10.03 9.47
N THR A 27 -30.34 10.63 9.15
CA THR A 27 -29.69 10.27 7.89
C THR A 27 -29.23 8.83 8.07
N ASN A 28 -30.08 7.90 7.67
CA ASN A 28 -29.65 6.56 7.29
C ASN A 28 -28.77 6.74 6.05
N ALA A 29 -27.51 7.13 6.26
CA ALA A 29 -26.46 6.87 5.30
C ALA A 29 -26.11 5.39 5.45
N GLU A 30 -27.05 4.56 5.00
CA GLU A 30 -26.79 3.18 4.68
C GLU A 30 -25.82 3.24 3.50
N SER A 31 -24.52 3.22 3.80
CA SER A 31 -23.53 2.96 2.77
C SER A 31 -23.81 1.53 2.33
N ASP A 32 -24.59 1.40 1.26
CA ASP A 32 -24.63 0.20 0.45
C ASP A 32 -23.19 -0.08 0.03
N LYS A 33 -22.48 -0.88 0.83
CA LYS A 33 -21.16 -1.39 0.48
C LYS A 33 -21.42 -2.47 -0.55
N THR A 34 -21.71 -2.05 -1.77
CA THR A 34 -21.71 -2.94 -2.91
C THR A 34 -20.30 -3.53 -2.96
N GLU A 35 -20.15 -4.79 -2.54
CA GLU A 35 -18.87 -5.48 -2.52
C GLU A 35 -18.33 -5.49 -3.96
N VAL A 36 -17.24 -4.75 -4.22
CA VAL A 36 -16.62 -4.72 -5.55
C VAL A 36 -16.06 -6.12 -5.81
N PRO A 37 -16.55 -6.85 -6.83
CA PRO A 37 -16.05 -8.18 -7.10
C PRO A 37 -14.55 -8.14 -7.42
N LEU A 38 -13.79 -9.04 -6.81
CA LEU A 38 -12.34 -9.12 -7.02
C LEU A 38 -12.01 -9.51 -8.47
N ASP A 39 -11.25 -8.65 -9.15
CA ASP A 39 -10.70 -8.89 -10.48
C ASP A 39 -9.48 -9.81 -10.38
N THR A 40 -9.76 -11.10 -10.27
CA THR A 40 -8.73 -12.13 -10.04
C THR A 40 -7.75 -12.23 -11.21
N LEU A 41 -8.18 -11.93 -12.44
CA LEU A 41 -7.31 -11.96 -13.61
C LEU A 41 -6.29 -10.83 -13.56
N LEU A 42 -6.75 -9.59 -13.35
CA LEU A 42 -5.86 -8.43 -13.27
C LEU A 42 -4.95 -8.51 -12.04
N LYS A 43 -5.47 -8.99 -10.91
CA LYS A 43 -4.68 -9.30 -9.71
C LYS A 43 -3.51 -10.22 -10.05
N ASN A 44 -3.79 -11.37 -10.65
CA ASN A 44 -2.76 -12.37 -10.95
C ASN A 44 -1.73 -11.85 -11.95
N GLN A 45 -2.16 -11.06 -12.94
CA GLN A 45 -1.26 -10.42 -13.89
C GLN A 45 -0.30 -9.45 -13.18
N LEU A 46 -0.80 -8.60 -12.29
CA LEU A 46 0.03 -7.67 -11.52
C LEU A 46 0.95 -8.40 -10.55
N GLU A 47 0.50 -9.45 -9.87
CA GLU A 47 1.35 -10.24 -8.99
C GLU A 47 2.46 -10.99 -9.75
N TYR A 48 2.21 -11.41 -10.99
CA TYR A 48 3.26 -11.94 -11.86
C TYR A 48 4.30 -10.88 -12.22
N ILE A 49 3.86 -9.68 -12.62
CA ILE A 49 4.75 -8.54 -12.88
C ILE A 49 5.60 -8.21 -11.64
N ARG A 50 5.01 -8.28 -10.44
CA ARG A 50 5.73 -8.08 -9.18
C ARG A 50 6.88 -9.07 -9.03
N ALA A 51 6.64 -10.35 -9.32
CA ALA A 51 7.66 -11.37 -9.22
C ALA A 51 8.82 -11.07 -10.20
N GLU A 52 8.50 -10.67 -11.43
CA GLU A 52 9.50 -10.26 -12.43
C GLU A 52 10.30 -9.02 -11.98
N ASP A 53 9.64 -8.01 -11.42
CA ASP A 53 10.26 -6.76 -10.93
C ASP A 53 11.19 -6.96 -9.72
N GLN A 54 10.78 -7.82 -8.78
CA GLN A 54 11.44 -7.97 -7.49
C GLN A 54 12.52 -9.06 -7.46
N VAL A 55 12.50 -10.04 -8.38
CA VAL A 55 13.42 -11.19 -8.32
C VAL A 55 14.90 -10.80 -8.36
N LEU A 56 15.29 -9.86 -9.23
CA LEU A 56 16.68 -9.40 -9.30
C LEU A 56 17.08 -8.61 -8.05
N ARG A 57 16.14 -7.87 -7.46
CA ARG A 57 16.37 -7.11 -6.22
C ARG A 57 16.64 -8.04 -5.03
N MET A 58 15.97 -9.19 -4.97
CA MET A 58 16.21 -10.20 -3.94
C MET A 58 17.61 -10.82 -4.02
N MET A 59 18.25 -10.82 -5.19
CA MET A 59 19.60 -11.36 -5.38
C MET A 59 20.71 -10.34 -5.08
N LEU A 60 20.38 -9.04 -4.97
CA LEU A 60 21.35 -7.97 -4.69
C LEU A 60 22.20 -8.21 -3.42
N PRO A 61 21.65 -8.66 -2.28
CA PRO A 61 22.45 -8.88 -1.08
C PRO A 61 23.58 -9.90 -1.31
N ASP A 62 23.31 -10.99 -2.02
CA ASP A 62 24.30 -12.03 -2.27
C ASP A 62 25.32 -11.62 -3.33
N LEU A 63 24.90 -10.85 -4.34
CA LEU A 63 25.83 -10.22 -5.28
C LEU A 63 26.77 -9.25 -4.56
N ASN A 64 26.26 -8.41 -3.67
CA ASN A 64 27.03 -7.41 -2.94
C ASN A 64 28.02 -8.03 -1.94
N LYS A 65 27.77 -9.25 -1.44
CA LYS A 65 28.74 -10.01 -0.64
C LYS A 65 29.93 -10.52 -1.46
N ARG A 66 29.70 -10.80 -2.75
CA ARG A 66 30.69 -11.43 -3.64
C ARG A 66 31.52 -10.39 -4.41
N TYR A 67 30.89 -9.29 -4.80
CA TYR A 67 31.48 -8.30 -5.69
C TYR A 67 31.41 -6.91 -5.08
N SER A 68 32.56 -6.23 -5.01
CA SER A 68 32.66 -4.85 -4.55
C SER A 68 31.92 -3.89 -5.51
N ARG A 69 31.54 -2.73 -4.98
CA ARG A 69 30.90 -1.67 -5.79
C ARG A 69 31.82 -1.24 -6.92
N GLY A 70 31.25 -1.09 -8.11
CA GLY A 70 31.96 -0.61 -9.30
C GLY A 70 32.64 -1.70 -10.16
N THR A 71 32.61 -2.96 -9.73
CA THR A 71 33.07 -4.09 -10.55
C THR A 71 32.19 -4.29 -11.80
N GLU A 72 32.73 -4.96 -12.82
CA GLU A 72 32.00 -5.29 -14.04
C GLU A 72 30.78 -6.19 -13.75
N GLU A 73 30.89 -7.13 -12.82
CA GLU A 73 29.77 -7.99 -12.41
C GLU A 73 28.63 -7.17 -11.80
N GLN A 74 28.95 -6.19 -10.96
CA GLN A 74 27.95 -5.27 -10.45
C GLN A 74 27.33 -4.38 -11.54
N LYS A 75 28.13 -3.97 -12.53
CA LYS A 75 27.64 -3.15 -13.65
C LYS A 75 26.67 -3.96 -14.51
N VAL A 76 27.04 -5.17 -14.93
CA VAL A 76 26.18 -6.10 -15.68
C VAL A 76 24.90 -6.39 -14.92
N PHE A 77 24.97 -6.61 -13.59
CA PHE A 77 23.77 -6.86 -12.81
C PHE A 77 22.83 -5.65 -12.73
N ARG A 78 23.38 -4.43 -12.63
CA ARG A 78 22.57 -3.20 -12.70
C ARG A 78 21.91 -3.03 -14.06
N GLU A 79 22.60 -3.37 -15.14
CA GLU A 79 22.03 -3.35 -16.50
C GLU A 79 20.88 -4.37 -16.64
N LEU A 80 21.01 -5.55 -16.03
CA LEU A 80 19.93 -6.54 -15.96
C LEU A 80 18.71 -6.00 -15.20
N ILE A 81 18.92 -5.36 -14.04
CA ILE A 81 17.84 -4.71 -13.29
C ILE A 81 17.15 -3.64 -14.15
N ALA A 82 17.92 -2.72 -14.74
CA ALA A 82 17.35 -1.63 -15.54
C ALA A 82 16.54 -2.14 -16.74
N LYS A 83 17.02 -3.22 -17.39
CA LYS A 83 16.28 -3.89 -18.46
C LYS A 83 14.98 -4.50 -17.95
N GLN A 84 15.00 -5.17 -16.80
CA GLN A 84 13.81 -5.77 -16.21
C GLN A 84 12.79 -4.69 -15.79
N ASP A 85 13.25 -3.61 -15.18
CA ASP A 85 12.42 -2.47 -14.79
C ASP A 85 11.69 -1.89 -16.01
N SER A 86 12.40 -1.69 -17.13
CA SER A 86 11.82 -1.19 -18.39
C SER A 86 10.74 -2.14 -18.96
N LEU A 87 10.95 -3.46 -18.86
CA LEU A 87 9.97 -4.45 -19.32
C LEU A 87 8.72 -4.47 -18.43
N CYS A 88 8.89 -4.35 -17.12
CA CYS A 88 7.79 -4.24 -16.17
C CYS A 88 7.02 -2.93 -16.36
N GLU A 89 7.72 -1.81 -16.61
CA GLU A 89 7.12 -0.51 -16.90
C GLU A 89 6.18 -0.59 -18.10
N ILE A 90 6.61 -1.16 -19.22
CA ILE A 90 5.77 -1.32 -20.41
C ILE A 90 4.47 -2.07 -20.09
N LYS A 91 4.56 -3.14 -19.29
CA LYS A 91 3.39 -3.94 -18.88
C LYS A 91 2.46 -3.15 -17.97
N VAL A 92 3.00 -2.45 -16.97
CA VAL A 92 2.21 -1.64 -16.02
C VAL A 92 1.59 -0.43 -16.70
N ARG A 93 2.33 0.28 -17.55
CA ARG A 93 1.79 1.38 -18.37
C ARG A 93 0.58 0.92 -19.17
N LYS A 94 0.67 -0.23 -19.84
CA LYS A 94 -0.49 -0.76 -20.59
C LYS A 94 -1.70 -0.98 -19.68
N ILE A 95 -1.50 -1.54 -18.49
CA ILE A 95 -2.58 -1.72 -17.51
C ILE A 95 -3.17 -0.37 -17.07
N LEU A 96 -2.33 0.63 -16.82
CA LEU A 96 -2.78 1.97 -16.44
C LEU A 96 -3.49 2.70 -17.60
N ASP A 97 -3.04 2.53 -18.84
CA ASP A 97 -3.69 3.07 -20.03
C ASP A 97 -5.09 2.45 -20.21
N ASP A 98 -5.25 1.15 -19.92
CA ASP A 98 -6.52 0.42 -20.09
C ASP A 98 -7.49 0.59 -18.90
N HIS A 99 -6.98 0.78 -17.68
CA HIS A 99 -7.78 0.71 -16.44
C HIS A 99 -7.64 1.91 -15.50
N GLY A 100 -6.71 2.83 -15.76
CA GLY A 100 -6.27 3.81 -14.77
C GLY A 100 -5.61 3.16 -13.54
N TRP A 101 -5.50 3.92 -12.46
CA TRP A 101 -5.02 3.38 -11.18
C TRP A 101 -6.09 2.51 -10.52
N VAL A 102 -5.85 1.20 -10.45
CA VAL A 102 -6.84 0.23 -9.96
C VAL A 102 -6.77 0.09 -8.45
N SER A 103 -7.89 0.26 -7.75
CA SER A 103 -7.94 0.24 -6.29
C SER A 103 -7.61 -1.13 -5.70
N SER A 104 -7.06 -1.14 -4.49
CA SER A 104 -6.77 -2.38 -3.75
C SER A 104 -8.02 -3.17 -3.39
N GLU A 105 -9.22 -2.57 -3.34
CA GLU A 105 -10.46 -3.35 -3.18
C GLU A 105 -10.71 -4.24 -4.40
N ARG A 106 -10.43 -3.76 -5.62
CA ARG A 106 -10.68 -4.52 -6.87
C ARG A 106 -9.63 -5.57 -7.16
N ILE A 107 -8.35 -5.33 -6.83
CA ILE A 107 -7.24 -6.24 -7.21
C ILE A 107 -6.41 -6.77 -6.03
N GLY A 108 -6.72 -6.36 -4.80
CA GLY A 108 -5.93 -6.70 -3.62
C GLY A 108 -4.71 -5.80 -3.43
N TYR A 109 -4.21 -5.79 -2.18
CA TYR A 109 -3.11 -4.92 -1.76
C TYR A 109 -1.79 -5.17 -2.53
N MET A 110 -1.40 -6.43 -2.71
CA MET A 110 -0.12 -6.76 -3.36
C MET A 110 -0.09 -6.35 -4.83
N ALA A 111 -1.17 -6.60 -5.56
CA ALA A 111 -1.32 -6.18 -6.94
C ALA A 111 -1.32 -4.65 -7.08
N ASN A 112 -2.08 -3.95 -6.22
CA ASN A 112 -2.10 -2.48 -6.21
C ASN A 112 -0.71 -1.89 -5.90
N GLN A 113 0.00 -2.41 -4.91
CA GLN A 113 1.36 -1.98 -4.59
C GLN A 113 2.33 -2.17 -5.78
N THR A 114 2.08 -3.16 -6.62
CA THR A 114 2.93 -3.44 -7.79
C THR A 114 2.90 -2.29 -8.80
N LEU A 115 1.76 -1.60 -8.96
CA LEU A 115 1.67 -0.40 -9.80
C LEU A 115 2.72 0.64 -9.34
N TRP A 116 2.78 0.92 -8.05
CA TRP A 116 3.74 1.88 -7.49
C TRP A 116 5.19 1.38 -7.51
N LEU A 117 5.43 0.09 -7.24
CA LEU A 117 6.78 -0.49 -7.26
C LEU A 117 7.44 -0.35 -8.63
N VAL A 118 6.67 -0.55 -9.70
CA VAL A 118 7.18 -0.41 -11.05
C VAL A 118 7.32 1.06 -11.45
N ILE A 119 6.30 1.89 -11.21
CA ILE A 119 6.30 3.28 -11.68
C ILE A 119 7.39 4.12 -11.01
N GLN A 120 7.73 3.91 -9.74
CA GLN A 120 8.81 4.67 -9.08
C GLN A 120 10.20 4.48 -9.71
N HIS A 121 10.37 3.42 -10.51
CA HIS A 121 11.62 3.08 -11.20
C HIS A 121 11.60 3.47 -12.69
N ALA A 122 10.47 3.95 -13.20
CA ALA A 122 10.32 4.44 -14.56
C ALA A 122 11.05 5.80 -14.76
N PRO A 123 11.28 6.24 -16.02
CA PRO A 123 11.72 7.59 -16.33
C PRO A 123 10.86 8.65 -15.63
N LEU A 124 11.44 9.80 -15.29
CA LEU A 124 10.78 10.84 -14.48
C LEU A 124 9.46 11.31 -15.10
N GLU A 125 9.38 11.35 -16.42
CA GLU A 125 8.18 11.70 -17.18
C GLU A 125 7.03 10.69 -17.05
N THR A 126 7.33 9.45 -16.65
CA THR A 126 6.34 8.38 -16.40
C THR A 126 5.89 8.34 -14.94
N GLN A 127 6.65 8.92 -14.01
CA GLN A 127 6.31 8.92 -12.58
C GLN A 127 5.09 9.81 -12.32
N ILE A 128 4.08 9.25 -11.63
CA ILE A 128 2.79 9.89 -11.32
C ILE A 128 2.51 9.93 -9.83
#